data_AF-A0A8A2VH52-F1
#
_entry.id   AF-A0A8A2VH52-F1
#
_cell.length_a   1.000
_cell.length_b   1.000
_cell.length_c   1.000
_cell.angle_alpha   90.00
_cell.angle_beta   90.00
_cell.angle_gamma   90.00
#
_symmetry.space_group_name_H-M   'P 1'
#
loop_
_entity.id
_entity.type
_entity.pdbx_description
1 polymer ?
#
loop_
_entity_poly.entity_id
_entity_poly.type
_entity_poly.pdbx_seq_one_letter_code
_entity_poly.pdbx_strand_id
1 'polypeptide(L)'
;MRAEHPFEAVGPRDVDALVREELAVSSSFRSWLLEQVGISTDSAALLGSRDSIAEVRAGAGDPATARGGVEIDLECDGERTLVVLATAVAIDGADSFSRPTAQLDRIRTRRERALEAEWDACHTVLLAPAETGATPGPSAESPFDATIALESLRDRLAARDTDRGDYRAALVDAAIERGARDTTDGGPPSIVDEYQSLVTEREPAFELRVGPDLETGSDDITRSGAPTRTDAATVGIEAPSLADDHRLVHDLERGTVDLRIPGAADHLQPFAARHAAAIPPATDLVTDGDALVLRLSVPPLDPDSSDVAPAIDETLETVRDLLTVSERVGKRGA
;
A
#
# COMPACT_ATOMS: atom_id res chain seq x y z
N MET A 1 2.69 -32.16 -9.94
CA MET A 1 3.35 -31.64 -11.16
C MET A 1 3.03 -30.16 -11.16
N ARG A 2 3.95 -29.29 -10.72
CA ARG A 2 3.70 -27.84 -10.62
C ARG A 2 3.70 -27.28 -12.05
N ALA A 3 2.70 -26.48 -12.39
CA ALA A 3 2.74 -25.71 -13.63
C ALA A 3 3.91 -24.72 -13.51
N GLU A 4 4.79 -24.71 -14.51
CA GLU A 4 5.80 -23.64 -14.64
C GLU A 4 5.03 -22.39 -15.07
N HIS A 5 4.81 -21.46 -14.13
CA HIS A 5 4.20 -20.18 -14.46
C HIS A 5 5.24 -19.29 -15.15
N PRO A 6 4.90 -18.59 -16.24
CA PRO A 6 5.83 -17.70 -16.94
C PRO A 6 6.09 -16.38 -16.20
N PHE A 7 5.48 -16.17 -15.03
CA PHE A 7 5.54 -14.94 -14.27
C PHE A 7 6.33 -15.14 -12.97
N GLU A 8 7.34 -14.31 -12.77
CA GLU A 8 8.19 -14.31 -11.57
C GLU A 8 7.49 -13.62 -10.38
N ALA A 9 6.78 -12.51 -10.64
CA ALA A 9 5.91 -11.84 -9.69
C ALA A 9 4.73 -11.17 -10.42
N VAL A 10 3.53 -11.28 -9.84
CA VAL A 10 2.31 -10.57 -10.29
C VAL A 10 1.69 -9.89 -9.08
N GLY A 11 1.37 -8.61 -9.19
CA GLY A 11 0.74 -7.80 -8.15
C GLY A 11 -0.68 -7.34 -8.53
N PRO A 12 -1.42 -6.70 -7.60
CA PRO A 12 -2.73 -6.09 -7.86
C PRO A 12 -2.73 -5.16 -9.08
N ARG A 13 -1.67 -4.37 -9.28
CA ARG A 13 -1.59 -3.42 -10.41
C ARG A 13 -1.56 -4.11 -11.78
N ASP A 14 -0.96 -5.29 -11.88
CA ASP A 14 -0.96 -6.06 -13.13
C ASP A 14 -2.37 -6.50 -13.50
N VAL A 15 -3.15 -6.91 -12.48
CA VAL A 15 -4.55 -7.27 -12.63
C VAL A 15 -5.40 -6.03 -12.95
N ASP A 16 -5.16 -4.88 -12.30
CA ASP A 16 -5.85 -3.62 -12.63
C ASP A 16 -5.59 -3.19 -14.08
N ALA A 17 -4.33 -3.29 -14.53
CA ALA A 17 -3.94 -2.98 -15.89
C ALA A 17 -4.65 -3.90 -16.90
N LEU A 18 -4.71 -5.20 -16.59
CA LEU A 18 -5.44 -6.19 -17.37
C LEU A 18 -6.93 -5.86 -17.46
N VAL A 19 -7.60 -5.59 -16.32
CA VAL A 19 -9.02 -5.24 -16.29
C VAL A 19 -9.30 -3.99 -17.13
N ARG A 20 -8.47 -2.95 -16.99
CA ARG A 20 -8.62 -1.72 -17.79
C ARG A 20 -8.45 -1.97 -19.29
N GLU A 21 -7.47 -2.78 -19.67
CA GLU A 21 -7.27 -3.15 -21.06
C GLU A 21 -8.51 -3.88 -21.61
N GLU A 22 -9.06 -4.82 -20.84
CA GLU A 22 -10.26 -5.57 -21.20
C GLU A 22 -11.51 -4.68 -21.31
N LEU A 23 -11.67 -3.72 -20.39
CA LEU A 23 -12.73 -2.72 -20.46
C LEU A 23 -12.65 -1.92 -21.77
N ALA A 24 -11.44 -1.56 -22.22
CA ALA A 24 -11.28 -0.82 -23.46
C ALA A 24 -11.60 -1.68 -24.70
N VAL A 25 -11.17 -2.94 -24.76
CA VAL A 25 -11.20 -3.73 -26.00
C VAL A 25 -12.37 -4.71 -26.12
N SER A 26 -13.07 -5.06 -25.03
CA SER A 26 -14.08 -6.13 -25.06
C SER A 26 -15.42 -5.70 -24.46
N SER A 27 -16.42 -5.47 -25.33
CA SER A 27 -17.81 -5.25 -24.88
C SER A 27 -18.35 -6.42 -24.07
N SER A 28 -18.03 -7.64 -24.47
CA SER A 28 -18.44 -8.85 -23.76
C SER A 28 -17.80 -8.96 -22.37
N PHE A 29 -16.60 -8.42 -22.16
CA PHE A 29 -16.02 -8.30 -20.82
C PHE A 29 -16.74 -7.23 -20.00
N ARG A 30 -17.01 -6.07 -20.59
CA ARG A 30 -17.75 -4.98 -19.93
C ARG A 30 -19.10 -5.47 -19.43
N SER A 31 -19.90 -6.12 -20.28
CA SER A 31 -21.21 -6.65 -19.89
C SER A 31 -21.09 -7.63 -18.73
N TRP A 32 -20.15 -8.58 -18.82
CA TRP A 32 -19.90 -9.53 -17.74
C TRP A 32 -19.53 -8.84 -16.43
N LEU A 33 -18.64 -7.85 -16.45
CA LEU A 33 -18.22 -7.14 -15.24
C LEU A 33 -19.40 -6.37 -14.62
N LEU A 34 -20.18 -5.65 -15.42
CA LEU A 34 -21.35 -4.91 -14.94
C LEU A 34 -22.42 -5.84 -14.35
N GLU A 35 -22.64 -7.01 -14.95
CA GLU A 35 -23.50 -8.06 -14.40
C GLU A 35 -23.02 -8.54 -13.03
N GLN A 36 -21.70 -8.70 -12.83
CA GLN A 36 -21.16 -9.06 -11.51
C GLN A 36 -21.39 -7.97 -10.44
N VAL A 37 -21.44 -6.70 -10.86
CA VAL A 37 -21.72 -5.56 -9.96
C VAL A 37 -23.22 -5.34 -9.74
N GLY A 38 -24.08 -5.97 -10.55
CA GLY A 38 -25.54 -5.79 -10.50
C GLY A 38 -26.03 -4.55 -11.26
N ILE A 39 -25.22 -4.01 -12.17
CA ILE A 39 -25.58 -2.88 -13.03
C ILE A 39 -26.20 -3.41 -14.33
N SER A 40 -27.32 -2.81 -14.75
CA SER A 40 -27.99 -3.15 -16.01
C SER A 40 -27.08 -2.88 -17.21
N THR A 41 -26.87 -3.89 -18.06
CA THR A 41 -26.02 -3.77 -19.25
C THR A 41 -26.71 -3.10 -20.44
N ASP A 42 -28.04 -3.08 -20.44
CA ASP A 42 -28.83 -2.63 -21.60
C ASP A 42 -28.82 -1.10 -21.76
N SER A 43 -28.60 -0.37 -20.66
CA SER A 43 -28.58 1.09 -20.60
C SER A 43 -27.21 1.67 -20.25
N ALA A 44 -26.21 0.83 -19.94
CA ALA A 44 -24.88 1.27 -19.52
C ALA A 44 -23.95 1.57 -20.70
N ALA A 45 -23.57 2.84 -20.85
CA ALA A 45 -22.53 3.29 -21.75
C ALA A 45 -21.22 3.57 -21.00
N LEU A 46 -20.12 2.94 -21.43
CA LEU A 46 -18.78 3.25 -20.90
C LEU A 46 -18.32 4.60 -21.46
N LEU A 47 -18.18 5.59 -20.58
CA LEU A 47 -17.63 6.91 -20.91
C LEU A 47 -16.10 6.91 -20.80
N GLY A 48 -15.54 6.13 -19.86
CA GLY A 48 -14.09 6.05 -19.68
C GLY A 48 -13.66 5.06 -18.60
N SER A 49 -12.36 4.77 -18.57
CA SER A 49 -11.73 4.07 -17.46
C SER A 49 -10.35 4.66 -17.18
N ARG A 50 -9.98 4.76 -15.90
CA ARG A 50 -8.72 5.37 -15.49
C ARG A 50 -8.16 4.70 -14.24
N ASP A 51 -6.86 4.90 -14.03
CA ASP A 51 -6.20 4.51 -12.80
C ASP A 51 -6.62 5.47 -11.67
N SER A 52 -7.01 4.92 -10.53
CA SER A 52 -7.41 5.67 -9.34
C SER A 52 -6.30 6.56 -8.76
N ILE A 53 -5.03 6.34 -9.16
CA ILE A 53 -3.83 7.13 -8.78
C ILE A 53 -3.65 8.38 -9.68
N ALA A 54 -4.31 8.45 -10.84
CA ALA A 54 -4.08 9.53 -11.80
C ALA A 54 -4.46 10.93 -11.28
N GLU A 55 -5.48 11.04 -10.42
CA GLU A 55 -5.86 12.32 -9.78
C GLU A 55 -4.86 12.79 -8.72
N VAL A 56 -4.23 11.85 -8.01
CA VAL A 56 -3.21 12.16 -7.00
C VAL A 56 -1.94 12.68 -7.66
N ARG A 57 -1.52 12.07 -8.78
CA ARG A 57 -0.37 12.55 -9.57
C ARG A 57 -0.61 13.91 -10.24
N ALA A 58 -1.87 14.28 -10.48
CA ALA A 58 -2.25 15.59 -10.97
C ALA A 58 -2.28 16.68 -9.88
N GLY A 59 -1.91 16.36 -8.64
CA GLY A 59 -1.85 17.29 -7.51
C GLY A 59 -3.21 17.59 -6.86
N ALA A 60 -4.25 16.82 -7.19
CA ALA A 60 -5.62 17.04 -6.71
C ALA A 60 -6.03 16.12 -5.55
N GLY A 61 -5.13 15.28 -5.02
CA GLY A 61 -5.44 14.34 -3.94
C GLY A 61 -4.27 14.09 -2.99
N ASP A 62 -4.59 13.60 -1.79
CA ASP A 62 -3.60 13.25 -0.77
C ASP A 62 -2.89 11.93 -1.14
N PRO A 63 -1.56 11.91 -1.34
CA PRO A 63 -0.79 10.71 -1.65
C PRO A 63 -0.93 9.60 -0.60
N ALA A 64 -1.20 9.93 0.68
CA ALA A 64 -1.44 8.94 1.73
C ALA A 64 -2.76 8.15 1.51
N THR A 65 -3.66 8.68 0.68
CA THR A 65 -4.95 8.05 0.34
C THR A 65 -4.97 7.37 -1.03
N ALA A 66 -3.87 7.48 -1.79
CA ALA A 66 -3.73 6.89 -3.11
C ALA A 66 -3.41 5.40 -2.98
N ARG A 67 -4.38 4.52 -3.25
CA ARG A 67 -4.07 3.13 -3.58
C ARG A 67 -4.61 2.80 -4.97
N GLY A 68 -3.84 1.99 -5.69
CA GLY A 68 -4.15 1.51 -7.04
C GLY A 68 -5.51 0.84 -7.12
N GLY A 69 -6.12 0.96 -8.31
CA GLY A 69 -7.45 0.48 -8.61
C GLY A 69 -7.93 1.06 -9.93
N VAL A 70 -9.08 0.58 -10.39
CA VAL A 70 -9.69 0.99 -11.65
C VAL A 70 -10.95 1.79 -11.37
N GLU A 71 -11.00 3.02 -11.87
CA GLU A 71 -12.23 3.80 -11.93
C GLU A 71 -12.88 3.65 -13.30
N ILE A 72 -14.19 3.40 -13.30
CA ILE A 72 -14.99 3.19 -14.50
C ILE A 72 -16.10 4.23 -14.50
N ASP A 73 -16.11 5.08 -15.52
CA ASP A 73 -17.12 6.10 -15.77
C ASP A 73 -18.22 5.53 -16.67
N LEU A 74 -19.44 5.48 -16.15
CA LEU A 74 -20.60 4.95 -16.84
C LEU A 74 -21.70 6.02 -16.94
N GLU A 75 -22.43 6.01 -18.04
CA GLU A 75 -23.76 6.61 -18.12
C GLU A 75 -24.78 5.46 -18.11
N CYS A 76 -25.66 5.43 -17.11
CA CYS A 76 -26.71 4.42 -16.95
C CYS A 76 -28.05 5.14 -16.86
N ASP A 77 -28.96 4.91 -17.81
CA ASP A 77 -30.30 5.52 -17.81
C ASP A 77 -30.31 7.06 -17.72
N GLY A 78 -29.24 7.71 -18.20
CA GLY A 78 -29.06 9.16 -18.16
C GLY A 78 -28.42 9.69 -16.86
N GLU A 79 -28.03 8.80 -15.94
CA GLU A 79 -27.31 9.10 -14.70
C GLU A 79 -25.82 8.75 -14.84
N ARG A 80 -24.94 9.62 -14.33
CA ARG A 80 -23.50 9.35 -14.28
C ARG A 80 -23.16 8.50 -13.08
N THR A 81 -22.65 7.30 -13.34
CA THR A 81 -22.30 6.29 -12.35
C THR A 81 -20.80 6.03 -12.35
N LEU A 82 -20.17 6.14 -11.18
CA LEU A 82 -18.78 5.73 -10.98
C LEU A 82 -18.73 4.30 -10.43
N VAL A 83 -17.90 3.44 -11.00
CA VAL A 83 -17.52 2.16 -10.38
C VAL A 83 -16.06 2.21 -9.99
N VAL A 84 -15.78 2.00 -8.70
CA VAL A 84 -14.43 1.94 -8.13
C VAL A 84 -14.09 0.49 -7.84
N LEU A 85 -13.18 -0.07 -8.63
CA LEU A 85 -12.68 -1.43 -8.44
C LEU A 85 -11.35 -1.40 -7.70
N ALA A 86 -11.29 -2.10 -6.57
CA ALA A 86 -10.07 -2.33 -5.81
C ALA A 86 -9.66 -3.80 -5.96
N THR A 87 -8.41 -4.04 -6.36
CA THR A 87 -7.86 -5.39 -6.45
C THR A 87 -7.07 -5.75 -5.19
N ALA A 88 -7.28 -6.95 -4.68
CA ALA A 88 -6.52 -7.51 -3.58
C ALA A 88 -6.07 -8.93 -3.95
N VAL A 89 -4.76 -9.13 -4.11
CA VAL A 89 -4.18 -10.45 -4.46
C VAL A 89 -3.61 -11.17 -3.25
N ALA A 90 -3.26 -10.45 -2.19
CA ALA A 90 -2.89 -10.99 -0.88
C ALA A 90 -3.73 -10.27 0.18
N ILE A 91 -4.44 -11.04 1.00
CA ILE A 91 -5.23 -10.49 2.10
C ILE A 91 -4.72 -11.15 3.36
N ASP A 92 -4.35 -10.32 4.32
CA ASP A 92 -3.87 -10.71 5.64
C ASP A 92 -5.00 -11.28 6.48
N GLY A 93 -5.39 -12.51 6.12
CA GLY A 93 -6.52 -13.19 6.70
C GLY A 93 -7.85 -12.46 6.48
N ALA A 94 -8.94 -13.17 6.74
CA ALA A 94 -10.30 -12.63 6.68
C ALA A 94 -10.54 -11.40 7.60
N ASP A 95 -9.55 -10.99 8.41
CA ASP A 95 -9.64 -9.88 9.36
C ASP A 95 -9.18 -8.51 8.83
N SER A 96 -8.49 -8.44 7.67
CA SER A 96 -8.00 -7.16 7.14
C SER A 96 -9.12 -6.23 6.62
N PHE A 97 -10.31 -6.78 6.35
CA PHE A 97 -11.49 -6.03 5.90
C PHE A 97 -12.63 -6.03 6.93
N SER A 98 -12.49 -6.75 8.05
CA SER A 98 -13.51 -6.81 9.12
C SER A 98 -13.29 -5.76 10.22
N ARG A 99 -12.08 -5.20 10.31
CA ARG A 99 -11.78 -4.05 11.20
C ARG A 99 -11.87 -2.74 10.41
N PRO A 100 -12.21 -1.60 11.04
CA PRO A 100 -12.07 -0.27 10.43
C PRO A 100 -10.58 0.00 10.17
N THR A 101 -10.06 -0.56 9.09
CA THR A 101 -8.73 -0.24 8.59
C THR A 101 -8.83 1.06 7.82
N ALA A 102 -7.73 1.81 7.77
CA ALA A 102 -7.64 3.02 6.96
C ALA A 102 -8.07 2.78 5.50
N GLN A 103 -8.04 1.54 5.00
CA GLN A 103 -8.53 1.18 3.66
C GLN A 103 -10.07 1.24 3.53
N LEU A 104 -10.85 0.75 4.51
CA LEU A 104 -12.32 0.84 4.47
C LEU A 104 -12.78 2.29 4.58
N ASP A 105 -12.15 3.06 5.47
CA ASP A 105 -12.48 4.48 5.64
C ASP A 105 -12.11 5.28 4.38
N ARG A 106 -10.99 4.95 3.71
CA ARG A 106 -10.63 5.53 2.41
C ARG A 106 -11.67 5.25 1.32
N ILE A 107 -12.18 4.03 1.23
CA ILE A 107 -13.20 3.65 0.23
C ILE A 107 -14.52 4.38 0.53
N ARG A 108 -14.92 4.48 1.80
CA ARG A 108 -16.10 5.24 2.23
C ARG A 108 -15.96 6.73 1.90
N THR A 109 -14.86 7.35 2.29
CA THR A 109 -14.57 8.75 1.96
C THR A 109 -14.51 8.98 0.45
N ARG A 110 -13.99 8.01 -0.33
CA ARG A 110 -13.97 8.12 -1.81
C ARG A 110 -15.39 8.09 -2.39
N ARG A 111 -16.26 7.20 -1.89
CA ARG A 111 -17.67 7.17 -2.26
C ARG A 111 -18.37 8.48 -1.92
N GLU A 112 -18.18 8.97 -0.69
CA GLU A 112 -18.76 10.24 -0.24
C GLU A 112 -18.32 11.41 -1.14
N ARG A 113 -17.03 11.54 -1.45
CA ARG A 113 -16.53 12.59 -2.36
C ARG A 113 -17.08 12.46 -3.78
N ALA A 114 -17.22 11.23 -4.29
CA ALA A 114 -17.80 11.03 -5.62
C ALA A 114 -19.26 11.52 -5.66
N LEU A 115 -20.05 11.19 -4.63
CA LEU A 115 -21.45 11.62 -4.50
C LEU A 115 -21.60 13.11 -4.18
N GLU A 116 -20.61 13.72 -3.54
CA GLU A 116 -20.53 15.18 -3.35
C GLU A 116 -20.09 15.94 -4.62
N ALA A 117 -19.52 15.22 -5.59
CA ALA A 117 -19.08 15.76 -6.87
C ALA A 117 -20.19 15.65 -7.94
N GLU A 118 -19.81 15.35 -9.18
CA GLU A 118 -20.71 15.31 -10.36
C GLU A 118 -21.35 13.94 -10.63
N TRP A 119 -21.22 12.98 -9.71
CA TRP A 119 -21.70 11.62 -9.90
C TRP A 119 -23.05 11.40 -9.22
N ASP A 120 -24.02 10.86 -9.96
CA ASP A 120 -25.34 10.50 -9.45
C ASP A 120 -25.30 9.22 -8.60
N ALA A 121 -24.38 8.30 -8.93
CA ALA A 121 -24.16 7.06 -8.20
C ALA A 121 -22.68 6.66 -8.13
N CYS A 122 -22.31 5.93 -7.07
CA CYS A 122 -20.98 5.37 -6.89
C CYS A 122 -21.06 3.96 -6.31
N HIS A 123 -20.51 2.99 -7.05
CA HIS A 123 -20.40 1.58 -6.66
C HIS A 123 -18.95 1.21 -6.37
N THR A 124 -18.74 0.48 -5.30
CA THR A 124 -17.43 0.04 -4.83
C THR A 124 -17.34 -1.48 -4.95
N VAL A 125 -16.31 -1.98 -5.64
CA VAL A 125 -16.18 -3.38 -6.02
C VAL A 125 -14.83 -3.90 -5.57
N LEU A 126 -14.83 -5.04 -4.89
CA LEU A 126 -13.61 -5.76 -4.53
C LEU A 126 -13.35 -6.89 -5.54
N LEU A 127 -12.15 -6.94 -6.10
CA LEU A 127 -11.67 -8.07 -6.89
C LEU A 127 -10.64 -8.83 -6.05
N ALA A 128 -10.96 -10.06 -5.62
CA ALA A 128 -10.15 -10.82 -4.66
C ALA A 128 -10.29 -12.34 -4.86
N PRO A 129 -9.36 -13.18 -4.35
CA PRO A 129 -9.53 -14.64 -4.36
C PRO A 129 -10.80 -15.06 -3.60
N ALA A 130 -11.48 -16.11 -4.07
CA ALA A 130 -12.71 -16.62 -3.45
C ALA A 130 -12.50 -17.07 -1.99
N GLU A 131 -11.32 -17.61 -1.68
CA GLU A 131 -10.96 -18.11 -0.34
C GLU A 131 -10.85 -17.01 0.72
N THR A 132 -10.81 -15.74 0.32
CA THR A 132 -10.74 -14.59 1.23
C THR A 132 -11.96 -14.49 2.15
N GLY A 133 -13.08 -15.14 1.82
CA GLY A 133 -14.28 -15.10 2.66
C GLY A 133 -14.98 -13.73 2.68
N ALA A 134 -14.58 -12.81 1.79
CA ALA A 134 -15.27 -11.56 1.51
C ALA A 134 -16.59 -11.86 0.78
N THR A 135 -17.53 -12.46 1.50
CA THR A 135 -18.91 -12.62 1.03
C THR A 135 -19.66 -11.37 1.45
N PRO A 136 -20.28 -10.59 0.54
CA PRO A 136 -21.18 -9.52 0.93
C PRO A 136 -22.39 -10.14 1.64
N GLY A 137 -22.33 -10.18 2.97
CA GLY A 137 -23.45 -10.56 3.83
C GLY A 137 -24.36 -9.36 4.08
N PRO A 138 -25.63 -9.57 4.42
CA PRO A 138 -26.57 -8.50 4.80
C PRO A 138 -26.22 -7.85 6.16
N SER A 139 -25.03 -8.09 6.72
CA SER A 139 -24.55 -7.33 7.87
C SER A 139 -23.97 -6.00 7.39
N ALA A 140 -24.27 -4.95 8.13
CA ALA A 140 -24.06 -3.55 7.77
C ALA A 140 -22.57 -3.09 7.70
N GLU A 141 -21.61 -3.97 7.44
CA GLU A 141 -20.18 -3.68 7.66
C GLU A 141 -19.24 -3.83 6.45
N SER A 142 -19.67 -4.40 5.32
CA SER A 142 -18.85 -4.38 4.09
C SER A 142 -18.87 -2.99 3.45
N PRO A 143 -17.72 -2.33 3.20
CA PRO A 143 -17.71 -1.06 2.47
C PRO A 143 -17.88 -1.25 0.96
N PHE A 144 -17.87 -2.49 0.46
CA PHE A 144 -18.03 -2.82 -0.95
C PHE A 144 -19.47 -3.22 -1.26
N ASP A 145 -20.00 -2.67 -2.36
CA ASP A 145 -21.33 -2.99 -2.89
C ASP A 145 -21.31 -4.36 -3.64
N ALA A 146 -20.15 -4.79 -4.15
CA ALA A 146 -19.98 -6.10 -4.79
C ALA A 146 -18.58 -6.70 -4.57
N THR A 147 -18.46 -8.02 -4.72
CA THR A 147 -17.17 -8.73 -4.71
C THR A 147 -17.12 -9.70 -5.88
N ILE A 148 -16.04 -9.63 -6.66
CA ILE A 148 -15.78 -10.48 -7.82
C ILE A 148 -14.58 -11.37 -7.47
N ALA A 149 -14.76 -12.68 -7.62
CA ALA A 149 -13.67 -13.64 -7.42
C ALA A 149 -12.63 -13.52 -8.55
N LEU A 150 -11.34 -13.51 -8.21
CA LEU A 150 -10.26 -13.55 -9.20
C LEU A 150 -10.34 -14.81 -10.07
N GLU A 151 -10.83 -15.92 -9.51
CA GLU A 151 -11.09 -17.16 -10.21
C GLU A 151 -12.15 -16.96 -11.30
N SER A 152 -13.22 -16.21 -11.03
CA SER A 152 -14.22 -15.87 -12.03
C SER A 152 -13.64 -15.01 -13.16
N LEU A 153 -12.74 -14.08 -12.83
CA LEU A 153 -12.02 -13.27 -13.82
C LEU A 153 -11.11 -14.16 -14.70
N ARG A 154 -10.34 -15.05 -14.09
CA ARG A 154 -9.50 -16.02 -14.80
C ARG A 154 -10.32 -16.87 -15.76
N ASP A 155 -11.38 -17.50 -15.26
CA ASP A 155 -12.23 -18.41 -16.03
C ASP A 155 -12.87 -17.67 -17.22
N ARG A 156 -13.27 -16.40 -17.00
CA ARG A 156 -13.80 -15.53 -18.04
C ARG A 156 -12.79 -15.26 -19.16
N LEU A 157 -11.53 -15.04 -18.82
CA LEU A 157 -10.45 -14.78 -19.76
C LEU A 157 -10.06 -16.05 -20.53
N ALA A 158 -9.99 -17.19 -19.84
CA ALA A 158 -9.70 -18.50 -20.41
C ALA A 158 -10.79 -18.96 -21.40
N ALA A 159 -12.06 -18.71 -21.11
CA ALA A 159 -13.20 -19.11 -21.95
C ALA A 159 -13.22 -18.49 -23.37
N ARG A 160 -12.25 -17.64 -23.71
CA ARG A 160 -12.09 -17.10 -25.06
C ARG A 160 -11.35 -18.06 -26.00
N ASP A 161 -10.70 -19.10 -25.48
CA ASP A 161 -9.93 -20.10 -26.25
C ASP A 161 -8.97 -19.44 -27.26
N THR A 162 -8.14 -18.52 -26.78
CA THR A 162 -7.10 -17.85 -27.57
C THR A 162 -5.80 -17.79 -26.77
N ASP A 163 -4.65 -17.79 -27.45
CA ASP A 163 -3.34 -17.63 -26.79
C ASP A 163 -3.29 -16.41 -25.86
N ARG A 164 -3.97 -15.32 -26.24
CA ARG A 164 -4.08 -14.11 -25.41
C ARG A 164 -4.97 -14.32 -24.18
N GLY A 165 -6.06 -15.05 -24.33
CA GLY A 165 -6.93 -15.45 -23.21
C GLY A 165 -6.17 -16.32 -22.21
N ASP A 166 -5.42 -17.30 -22.71
CA ASP A 166 -4.61 -18.22 -21.90
C ASP A 166 -3.51 -17.48 -21.14
N TYR A 167 -2.78 -16.59 -21.80
CA TYR A 167 -1.76 -15.76 -21.15
C TYR A 167 -2.36 -14.88 -20.03
N ARG A 168 -3.51 -14.26 -20.28
CA ARG A 168 -4.19 -13.40 -19.31
C ARG A 168 -4.75 -14.19 -18.13
N ALA A 169 -5.30 -15.37 -18.38
CA ALA A 169 -5.74 -16.29 -17.34
C ALA A 169 -4.54 -16.74 -16.48
N ALA A 170 -3.41 -17.08 -17.11
CA ALA A 170 -2.19 -17.46 -16.39
C ALA A 170 -1.62 -16.32 -15.53
N LEU A 171 -1.78 -15.05 -15.95
CA LEU A 171 -1.41 -13.88 -15.14
C LEU A 171 -2.28 -13.80 -13.88
N VAL A 172 -3.60 -13.97 -14.03
CA VAL A 172 -4.52 -13.97 -12.88
C VAL A 172 -4.25 -15.15 -11.96
N ASP A 173 -3.97 -16.34 -12.49
CA ASP A 173 -3.55 -17.49 -11.69
C ASP A 173 -2.28 -17.21 -10.88
N ALA A 174 -1.25 -16.62 -11.49
CA ALA A 174 -0.03 -16.25 -10.76
C ALA A 174 -0.30 -15.24 -9.63
N ALA A 175 -1.26 -14.33 -9.82
CA ALA A 175 -1.70 -13.40 -8.78
C ALA A 175 -2.39 -14.13 -7.61
N ILE A 176 -3.30 -15.07 -7.90
CA ILE A 176 -3.98 -15.89 -6.90
C ILE A 176 -2.96 -16.74 -6.11
N GLU A 177 -2.02 -17.38 -6.82
CA GLU A 177 -1.00 -18.22 -6.19
C GLU A 177 -0.06 -17.43 -5.28
N ARG A 178 0.26 -16.18 -5.62
CA ARG A 178 1.04 -15.30 -4.74
C ARG A 178 0.32 -15.10 -3.41
N GLY A 179 -0.96 -14.75 -3.43
CA GLY A 179 -1.77 -14.62 -2.21
C GLY A 179 -1.83 -15.89 -1.36
N ALA A 180 -1.90 -17.05 -2.01
CA ALA A 180 -1.88 -18.34 -1.32
C ALA A 180 -0.53 -18.62 -0.64
N ARG A 181 0.59 -18.25 -1.27
CA ARG A 181 1.94 -18.40 -0.69
C ARG A 181 2.16 -17.46 0.50
N ASP A 182 1.70 -16.21 0.38
CA ASP A 182 1.82 -15.21 1.44
C ASP A 182 1.02 -15.58 2.71
N THR A 183 0.02 -16.48 2.59
CA THR A 183 -0.84 -16.89 3.71
C THR A 183 -0.45 -18.23 4.37
N THR A 184 0.32 -19.11 3.72
CA THR A 184 0.51 -20.49 4.20
C THR A 184 1.93 -20.91 4.57
N ASP A 185 2.98 -20.32 4.02
CA ASP A 185 4.37 -20.69 4.37
C ASP A 185 5.30 -19.60 3.86
N GLY A 186 5.97 -18.87 4.77
CA GLY A 186 7.04 -17.89 4.52
C GLY A 186 7.21 -17.51 3.05
N GLY A 187 6.26 -16.69 2.57
CA GLY A 187 6.07 -16.34 1.16
C GLY A 187 7.32 -15.76 0.49
N PRO A 188 7.25 -15.39 -0.80
CA PRO A 188 8.30 -14.58 -1.43
C PRO A 188 8.70 -13.43 -0.48
N PRO A 189 10.00 -13.06 -0.43
CA PRO A 189 10.49 -12.08 0.53
C PRO A 189 9.59 -10.86 0.49
N SER A 190 9.04 -10.51 1.65
CA SER A 190 8.27 -9.28 1.80
C SER A 190 9.14 -8.10 1.35
N ILE A 191 8.52 -6.96 1.01
CA ILE A 191 9.27 -5.74 0.72
C ILE A 191 10.27 -5.38 1.85
N VAL A 192 9.95 -5.78 3.09
CA VAL A 192 10.83 -5.67 4.25
C VAL A 192 12.04 -6.59 4.13
N ASP A 193 11.88 -7.84 3.69
CA ASP A 193 12.98 -8.78 3.50
C ASP A 193 13.91 -8.36 2.36
N GLU A 194 13.36 -7.84 1.26
CA GLU A 194 14.13 -7.27 0.14
C GLU A 194 14.89 -6.01 0.59
N TYR A 195 14.21 -5.10 1.28
CA TYR A 195 14.82 -3.92 1.89
C TYR A 195 15.97 -4.30 2.84
N GLN A 196 15.74 -5.24 3.76
CA GLN A 196 16.75 -5.70 4.71
C GLN A 196 17.96 -6.28 4.01
N SER A 197 17.75 -7.11 2.98
CA SER A 197 18.82 -7.72 2.21
C SER A 197 19.69 -6.66 1.52
N LEU A 198 19.04 -5.70 0.85
CA LEU A 198 19.72 -4.64 0.09
C LEU A 198 20.41 -3.62 0.99
N VAL A 199 19.85 -3.29 2.15
CA VAL A 199 20.49 -2.42 3.14
C VAL A 199 21.65 -3.14 3.82
N THR A 200 21.51 -4.41 4.19
CA THR A 200 22.61 -5.20 4.79
C THR A 200 23.80 -5.34 3.83
N GLU A 201 23.54 -5.48 2.52
CA GLU A 201 24.58 -5.52 1.49
C GLU A 201 25.34 -4.18 1.39
N ARG A 202 24.60 -3.06 1.38
CA ARG A 202 25.16 -1.71 1.19
C ARG A 202 25.79 -1.14 2.45
N GLU A 203 25.21 -1.42 3.61
CA GLU A 203 25.56 -0.87 4.92
C GLU A 203 25.61 -1.99 5.97
N PRO A 204 26.64 -2.87 5.92
CA PRO A 204 26.75 -4.02 6.81
C PRO A 204 26.96 -3.66 8.29
N ALA A 205 27.20 -2.38 8.59
CA ALA A 205 27.31 -1.86 9.94
C ALA A 205 25.95 -1.53 10.57
N PHE A 206 24.86 -1.52 9.80
CA PHE A 206 23.52 -1.26 10.31
C PHE A 206 22.89 -2.55 10.83
N GLU A 207 22.26 -2.47 11.99
CA GLU A 207 21.39 -3.53 12.48
C GLU A 207 19.93 -3.11 12.27
N LEU A 208 19.15 -3.99 11.64
CA LEU A 208 17.76 -3.71 11.29
C LEU A 208 16.81 -4.46 12.22
N ARG A 209 15.79 -3.77 12.73
CA ARG A 209 14.72 -4.34 13.57
C ARG A 209 13.37 -4.10 12.92
N VAL A 210 12.49 -5.10 13.00
CA VAL A 210 11.11 -5.04 12.47
C VAL A 210 10.16 -5.32 13.62
N GLY A 211 9.16 -4.47 13.81
CA GLY A 211 8.13 -4.70 14.81
C GLY A 211 7.24 -3.49 15.07
N PRO A 212 6.02 -3.71 15.58
CA PRO A 212 5.02 -2.65 15.82
C PRO A 212 5.43 -1.68 16.95
N ASP A 213 6.36 -2.07 17.82
CA ASP A 213 6.76 -1.29 19.00
C ASP A 213 7.88 -0.27 18.73
N LEU A 214 8.27 -0.10 17.46
CA LEU A 214 9.31 0.86 17.06
C LEU A 214 8.83 2.32 17.13
N GLU A 215 7.52 2.57 17.10
CA GLU A 215 6.95 3.91 17.19
C GLU A 215 6.73 4.40 18.63
N THR A 216 6.53 3.49 19.60
CA THR A 216 6.02 3.80 20.95
C THR A 216 7.07 3.89 22.06
N GLY A 217 8.36 3.66 21.79
CA GLY A 217 9.44 3.97 22.73
C GLY A 217 9.42 3.20 24.06
N SER A 218 8.74 2.06 24.13
CA SER A 218 8.70 1.21 25.34
C SER A 218 9.81 0.16 25.29
N ASP A 219 10.79 0.27 26.19
CA ASP A 219 11.83 -0.75 26.43
C ASP A 219 11.31 -2.02 27.15
N ASP A 220 10.00 -2.12 27.44
CA ASP A 220 9.42 -3.25 28.17
C ASP A 220 8.54 -4.12 27.27
N ILE A 221 9.12 -5.20 26.73
CA ILE A 221 8.35 -6.32 26.17
C ILE A 221 8.94 -7.63 26.67
N THR A 222 8.58 -7.96 27.91
CA THR A 222 8.30 -9.37 28.20
C THR A 222 6.80 -9.61 28.05
N ARG A 223 6.49 -10.73 27.38
CA ARG A 223 5.24 -11.50 27.42
C ARG A 223 4.19 -11.25 26.31
N SER A 224 4.34 -12.06 25.27
CA SER A 224 3.30 -12.97 24.76
C SER A 224 1.99 -12.32 24.29
N GLY A 225 2.02 -11.78 23.08
CA GLY A 225 0.87 -11.66 22.18
C GLY A 225 1.36 -11.96 20.78
N ALA A 226 0.63 -12.79 20.01
CA ALA A 226 0.94 -12.95 18.59
C ALA A 226 0.95 -11.56 17.92
N PRO A 227 1.89 -11.29 17.00
CA PRO A 227 2.03 -9.97 16.40
C PRO A 227 0.70 -9.55 15.77
N THR A 228 0.07 -8.52 16.35
CA THR A 228 -1.01 -7.81 15.69
C THR A 228 -0.39 -7.08 14.51
N ARG A 229 -0.69 -7.57 13.32
CA ARG A 229 -0.23 -7.14 12.00
C ARG A 229 -0.82 -5.77 11.62
N THR A 230 -0.53 -4.78 12.45
CA THR A 230 -0.76 -3.36 12.20
C THR A 230 0.64 -2.76 12.18
N ASP A 231 1.01 -2.14 11.06
CA ASP A 231 2.31 -1.52 10.74
C ASP A 231 3.44 -2.46 10.29
N ALA A 232 3.13 -3.39 9.37
CA ALA A 232 4.05 -4.41 8.87
C ALA A 232 5.19 -3.90 7.95
N ALA A 233 5.32 -2.60 7.71
CA ALA A 233 6.29 -2.01 6.80
C ALA A 233 7.21 -0.97 7.47
N THR A 234 7.38 -1.04 8.79
CA THR A 234 8.25 -0.14 9.54
C THR A 234 9.53 -0.84 9.98
N VAL A 235 10.68 -0.24 9.67
CA VAL A 235 12.02 -0.79 9.97
C VAL A 235 12.82 0.18 10.83
N GLY A 236 13.23 -0.27 12.00
CA GLY A 236 14.15 0.43 12.88
C GLY A 236 15.59 0.20 12.42
N ILE A 237 16.38 1.26 12.38
CA ILE A 237 17.77 1.24 11.92
C ILE A 237 18.66 1.63 13.09
N GLU A 238 19.44 0.67 13.58
CA GLU A 238 20.51 0.91 14.54
C GLU A 238 21.83 1.11 13.77
N ALA A 239 22.55 2.18 14.07
CA ALA A 239 23.81 2.50 13.44
C ALA A 239 24.84 2.92 14.50
N PRO A 240 26.14 2.62 14.32
CA PRO A 240 27.18 2.97 15.31
C PRO A 240 27.29 4.47 15.63
N SER A 241 26.83 5.34 14.73
CA SER A 241 26.83 6.80 14.90
C SER A 241 25.52 7.36 15.47
N LEU A 242 24.52 6.51 15.68
CA LEU A 242 23.26 6.90 16.32
C LEU A 242 23.51 7.09 17.82
N ALA A 243 23.03 8.19 18.40
CA ALA A 243 23.09 8.38 19.85
C ALA A 243 22.19 7.36 20.57
N ASP A 244 22.62 6.89 21.74
CA ASP A 244 22.00 5.77 22.48
C ASP A 244 20.51 5.99 22.80
N ASP A 245 20.10 7.24 23.01
CA ASP A 245 18.74 7.67 23.32
C ASP A 245 17.91 8.00 22.07
N HIS A 246 18.53 8.07 20.89
CA HIS A 246 17.82 8.34 19.65
C HIS A 246 17.30 7.06 19.00
N ARG A 247 16.30 7.19 18.14
CA ARG A 247 15.77 6.09 17.32
C ARG A 247 15.65 6.55 15.88
N LEU A 248 16.08 5.72 14.94
CA LEU A 248 15.91 5.96 13.51
C LEU A 248 14.94 4.92 12.96
N VAL A 249 13.87 5.39 12.32
CA VAL A 249 12.76 4.55 11.88
C VAL A 249 12.43 4.89 10.42
N HIS A 250 12.33 3.88 9.57
CA HIS A 250 11.88 4.02 8.19
C HIS A 250 10.52 3.36 8.03
N ASP A 251 9.51 4.16 7.70
CA ASP A 251 8.22 3.66 7.23
C ASP A 251 8.30 3.50 5.71
N LEU A 252 8.39 2.25 5.26
CA LEU A 252 8.63 1.91 3.86
C LEU A 252 7.45 2.33 2.97
N GLU A 253 6.22 2.14 3.44
CA GLU A 253 5.01 2.43 2.64
C GLU A 253 4.72 3.93 2.56
N ARG A 254 4.92 4.66 3.67
CA ARG A 254 4.72 6.11 3.71
C ARG A 254 5.88 6.87 3.06
N GLY A 255 7.02 6.21 2.87
CA GLY A 255 8.22 6.85 2.33
C GLY A 255 8.74 7.92 3.26
N THR A 256 8.90 7.59 4.55
CA THR A 256 9.41 8.55 5.54
C THR A 256 10.49 7.94 6.41
N VAL A 257 11.59 8.67 6.59
CA VAL A 257 12.64 8.35 7.55
C VAL A 257 12.59 9.35 8.70
N ASP A 258 12.38 8.83 9.90
CA ASP A 258 12.20 9.58 11.14
C ASP A 258 13.37 9.38 12.08
N LEU A 259 14.07 10.46 12.43
CA LEU A 259 14.94 10.50 13.61
C LEU A 259 14.12 11.00 14.80
N ARG A 260 13.88 10.12 15.77
CA ARG A 260 13.11 10.38 16.98
C ARG A 260 14.06 10.60 18.16
N ILE A 261 13.83 11.67 18.91
CA ILE A 261 14.57 12.08 20.09
C ILE A 261 13.59 12.12 21.27
N PRO A 262 13.48 11.04 22.06
CA PRO A 262 12.59 10.95 23.21
C PRO A 262 12.82 12.06 24.24
N GLY A 263 11.75 12.51 24.90
CA GLY A 263 11.80 13.55 25.93
C GLY A 263 12.11 14.97 25.43
N ALA A 264 12.23 15.19 24.12
CA ALA A 264 12.59 16.48 23.53
C ALA A 264 11.41 17.25 22.89
N ALA A 265 10.16 16.77 23.02
CA ALA A 265 8.99 17.41 22.39
C ALA A 265 8.85 18.90 22.75
N ASP A 266 9.03 19.26 24.03
CA ASP A 266 8.93 20.65 24.51
C ASP A 266 10.07 21.57 24.01
N HIS A 267 11.05 21.00 23.33
CA HIS A 267 12.26 21.70 22.89
C HIS A 267 12.34 21.89 21.38
N LEU A 268 11.27 21.64 20.62
CA LEU A 268 11.26 21.75 19.16
C LEU A 268 11.82 23.09 18.63
N GLN A 269 11.27 24.22 19.10
CA GLN A 269 11.69 25.54 18.60
C GLN A 269 13.14 25.89 18.99
N PRO A 270 13.56 25.72 20.27
CA PRO A 270 14.97 25.85 20.65
C PRO A 270 15.91 24.91 19.89
N PHE A 271 15.49 23.67 19.64
CA PHE A 271 16.27 22.67 18.92
C PHE A 271 16.48 23.09 17.46
N ALA A 272 15.41 23.46 16.76
CA ALA A 272 15.47 23.92 15.38
C ALA A 272 16.41 25.13 15.23
N ALA A 273 16.30 26.12 16.13
CA ALA A 273 17.16 27.29 16.10
C ALA A 273 18.65 26.95 16.36
N ARG A 274 18.91 26.03 17.30
CA ARG A 274 20.27 25.62 17.69
C ARG A 274 20.95 24.75 16.63
N HIS A 275 20.19 23.94 15.92
CA HIS A 275 20.69 22.93 14.98
C HIS A 275 20.37 23.26 13.51
N ALA A 276 19.89 24.46 13.20
CA ALA A 276 19.51 24.88 11.85
C ALA A 276 20.56 24.62 10.76
N ALA A 277 21.86 24.71 11.09
CA ALA A 277 22.96 24.46 10.15
C ALA A 277 23.28 22.96 9.95
N ALA A 278 22.72 22.08 10.78
CA ALA A 278 22.90 20.64 10.70
C ALA A 278 21.66 19.93 10.16
N ILE A 279 20.46 20.50 10.38
CA ILE A 279 19.19 19.94 9.91
C ILE A 279 19.10 20.10 8.38
N PRO A 280 18.86 19.00 7.63
CA PRO A 280 18.66 19.08 6.18
C PRO A 280 17.51 20.03 5.80
N PRO A 281 17.61 20.81 4.71
CA PRO A 281 16.65 21.88 4.39
C PRO A 281 15.20 21.42 4.18
N ALA A 282 14.97 20.16 3.84
CA ALA A 282 13.66 19.57 3.59
C ALA A 282 13.09 18.79 4.78
N THR A 283 13.68 18.95 5.97
CA THR A 283 13.25 18.21 7.17
C THR A 283 12.00 18.83 7.78
N ASP A 284 10.97 18.02 7.96
CA ASP A 284 9.81 18.37 8.76
C ASP A 284 10.12 18.09 10.24
N LEU A 285 10.00 19.13 11.07
CA LEU A 285 10.14 19.04 12.51
C LEU A 285 8.75 18.91 13.14
N VAL A 286 8.45 17.74 13.69
CA VAL A 286 7.17 17.45 14.33
C VAL A 286 7.40 16.88 15.73
N THR A 287 6.34 16.80 16.52
CA THR A 287 6.34 16.13 17.83
C THR A 287 5.45 14.91 17.75
N ASP A 288 5.85 13.83 18.38
CA ASP A 288 5.05 12.62 18.53
C ASP A 288 5.18 12.10 19.96
N GLY A 289 4.10 12.18 20.72
CA GLY A 289 4.13 11.96 22.17
C GLY A 289 5.11 12.92 22.87
N ASP A 290 6.08 12.35 23.58
CA ASP A 290 7.16 13.07 24.26
C ASP A 290 8.42 13.26 23.39
N ALA A 291 8.44 12.70 22.18
CA ALA A 291 9.57 12.75 21.27
C ALA A 291 9.52 13.95 20.33
N LEU A 292 10.69 14.52 20.05
CA LEU A 292 10.92 15.36 18.89
C LEU A 292 11.25 14.47 17.70
N VAL A 293 10.62 14.70 16.55
CA VAL A 293 10.81 13.91 15.34
C VAL A 293 11.30 14.80 14.21
N LEU A 294 12.43 14.43 13.63
CA LEU A 294 12.94 14.98 12.37
C LEU A 294 12.56 14.00 11.27
N ARG A 295 11.60 14.39 10.44
CA ARG A 295 11.06 13.57 9.36
C ARG A 295 11.57 14.05 8.02
N LEU A 296 12.08 13.12 7.22
CA LEU A 296 12.41 13.36 5.81
C LEU A 296 11.60 12.40 4.94
N SER A 297 11.07 12.94 3.85
CA SER A 297 10.36 12.15 2.85
C SER A 297 11.35 11.53 1.88
N VAL A 298 11.16 10.24 1.60
CA VAL A 298 11.90 9.44 0.61
C VAL A 298 10.88 8.77 -0.32
N PRO A 299 11.30 8.23 -1.49
CA PRO A 299 10.38 7.49 -2.33
C PRO A 299 9.78 6.29 -1.57
N PRO A 300 8.44 6.15 -1.51
CA PRO A 300 7.81 5.02 -0.84
C PRO A 300 8.16 3.72 -1.57
N LEU A 301 8.42 2.68 -0.80
CA LEU A 301 8.65 1.33 -1.30
C LEU A 301 7.31 0.59 -1.34
N ASP A 302 6.80 0.41 -2.56
CA ASP A 302 5.59 -0.35 -2.82
C ASP A 302 5.95 -1.84 -2.95
N PRO A 303 5.26 -2.77 -2.25
CA PRO A 303 5.44 -4.22 -2.43
C PRO A 303 5.15 -4.72 -3.86
N ASP A 304 4.59 -3.87 -4.72
CA ASP A 304 4.34 -4.13 -6.13
C ASP A 304 5.39 -3.47 -7.07
N SER A 305 6.41 -2.80 -6.55
CA SER A 305 7.49 -2.23 -7.36
C SER A 305 8.50 -3.31 -7.79
N SER A 306 8.87 -3.32 -9.07
CA SER A 306 9.87 -4.25 -9.62
C SER A 306 11.31 -3.71 -9.58
N ASP A 307 11.51 -2.47 -9.15
CA ASP A 307 12.84 -1.84 -9.03
C ASP A 307 12.89 -0.93 -7.80
N VAL A 308 13.37 -1.46 -6.68
CA VAL A 308 13.47 -0.77 -5.39
C VAL A 308 14.87 -0.25 -5.08
N ALA A 309 15.88 -0.69 -5.84
CA ALA A 309 17.29 -0.38 -5.57
C ALA A 309 17.59 1.14 -5.58
N PRO A 310 17.13 1.94 -6.56
CA PRO A 310 17.38 3.38 -6.57
C PRO A 310 16.73 4.11 -5.39
N ALA A 311 15.53 3.69 -5.01
CA ALA A 311 14.81 4.26 -3.86
C ALA A 311 15.52 3.96 -2.53
N ILE A 312 16.13 2.77 -2.42
CA ILE A 312 16.96 2.40 -1.28
C ILE A 312 18.24 3.23 -1.23
N ASP A 313 18.89 3.49 -2.37
CA ASP A 313 20.09 4.33 -2.41
C ASP A 313 19.80 5.76 -1.90
N GLU A 314 18.69 6.37 -2.35
CA GLU A 314 18.21 7.67 -1.86
C GLU A 314 17.83 7.66 -0.38
N THR A 315 17.21 6.57 0.08
CA THR A 315 16.90 6.35 1.50
C THR A 315 18.17 6.33 2.35
N LEU A 316 19.22 5.62 1.91
CA LEU A 316 20.47 5.51 2.66
C LEU A 316 21.22 6.85 2.72
N GLU A 317 21.14 7.69 1.70
CA GLU A 317 21.63 9.07 1.78
C GLU A 317 20.89 9.86 2.87
N THR A 318 19.56 9.76 2.89
CA THR A 318 18.71 10.41 3.91
C THR A 318 19.02 9.93 5.33
N VAL A 319 19.21 8.62 5.50
CA VAL A 319 19.63 8.00 6.78
C VAL A 319 20.97 8.58 7.25
N ARG A 320 21.96 8.70 6.37
CA ARG A 320 23.29 9.25 6.72
C ARG A 320 23.22 10.73 7.13
N ASP A 321 22.36 11.50 6.48
CA ASP A 321 22.13 12.90 6.85
C ASP A 321 21.54 13.01 8.27
N LEU A 322 20.53 12.20 8.59
CA LEU A 322 19.94 12.17 9.93
C LEU A 322 20.91 11.64 10.99
N LEU A 323 21.74 10.65 10.67
CA LEU A 323 22.80 10.18 11.56
C LEU A 323 23.82 11.29 11.87
N THR A 324 24.14 12.15 10.90
CA THR A 324 25.00 13.32 11.12
C THR A 324 24.37 14.32 12.10
N VAL A 325 23.05 14.49 12.05
CA VAL A 325 22.32 15.31 13.04
C VAL A 325 22.37 14.66 14.42
N SER A 326 22.03 13.37 14.49
CA SER A 326 22.04 12.57 15.71
C SER A 326 23.38 12.67 16.45
N GLU A 327 24.49 12.45 15.73
CA GLU A 327 25.84 12.50 16.29
C GLU A 327 26.21 13.90 16.82
N ARG A 328 25.81 14.97 16.11
CA ARG A 328 26.08 16.36 16.54
C ARG A 328 25.26 16.77 17.76
N VAL A 329 24.07 16.22 17.91
CA VAL A 329 23.20 16.43 19.08
C VAL A 329 23.76 15.65 20.27
N GLY A 330 24.05 14.36 20.11
CA GLY A 330 24.57 13.50 21.18
C GLY A 330 25.91 13.95 21.75
N LYS A 331 26.87 14.37 20.91
CA LYS A 331 28.20 14.85 21.35
C LYS A 331 28.20 16.16 22.13
N ARG A 332 27.08 16.88 22.20
CA ARG A 332 26.96 18.19 22.89
C ARG A 332 26.02 18.16 24.09
N GLY A 333 25.41 17.01 24.38
CA GLY A 333 24.60 16.74 25.58
C GLY A 333 25.37 16.08 26.74
N ALA A 334 26.53 15.47 26.45
CA ALA A 334 27.50 14.97 27.44
C ALA A 334 28.52 16.06 27.84
#